data_AF-A0A1G9LJW2-F1
#
_entry.id   AF-A0A1G9LJW2-F1
#
_cell.length_a   1.000
_cell.length_b   1.000
_cell.length_c   1.000
_cell.angle_alpha   90.00
_cell.angle_beta   90.00
_cell.angle_gamma   90.00
#
_symmetry.space_group_name_H-M   'P 1'
#
loop_
_entity.id
_entity.type
_entity.pdbx_description
1 polymer ?
#
loop_
_entity_poly.entity_id
_entity_poly.type
_entity_poly.pdbx_seq_one_letter_code
_entity_poly.pdbx_strand_id
1 'polypeptide(L)'
;MLKHNIFLFLRNIKKNKSTFLINTMGLGVGIASFLVLALYVYNDLTYNHFHENISNIYRVREGESSMTKGLLLPQMIKEIPEIENGTRIFDWEGFRISY
;
A
#
# COMPACT_ATOMS: atom_id res chain seq x y z
N MET A 1 19.77 -41.54 2.31
CA MET A 1 18.31 -41.54 2.51
C MET A 1 17.59 -40.42 1.74
N LEU A 2 18.00 -39.15 1.89
CA LEU A 2 17.37 -38.00 1.20
C LEU A 2 17.29 -38.15 -0.34
N LYS A 3 18.39 -38.58 -0.98
CA LYS A 3 18.46 -38.82 -2.43
C LYS A 3 17.40 -39.83 -2.91
N HIS A 4 17.14 -40.87 -2.11
CA HIS A 4 16.17 -41.90 -2.44
C HIS A 4 14.73 -41.38 -2.32
N ASN A 5 14.43 -40.62 -1.25
CA ASN A 5 13.11 -40.02 -1.04
C ASN A 5 12.76 -39.00 -2.14
N ILE A 6 13.72 -38.17 -2.56
CA ILE A 6 13.53 -37.23 -3.69
C ILE A 6 13.26 -38.00 -4.98
N PHE A 7 13.98 -39.09 -5.22
CA PHE A 7 13.78 -39.91 -6.42
C PHE A 7 12.40 -40.58 -6.45
N LEU A 8 11.94 -41.10 -5.31
CA LEU A 8 10.60 -41.65 -5.14
C LEU A 8 9.51 -40.58 -5.35
N PHE A 9 9.69 -39.39 -4.77
CA PHE A 9 8.79 -38.26 -4.92
C PHE A 9 8.65 -37.83 -6.39
N LEU A 10 9.76 -37.67 -7.12
CA LEU A 10 9.75 -37.32 -8.54
C LEU A 10 9.06 -38.37 -9.40
N ARG A 11 9.25 -39.66 -9.09
CA ARG A 11 8.54 -40.76 -9.78
C ARG A 11 7.04 -40.72 -9.50
N ASN A 12 6.63 -40.37 -8.28
CA ASN A 12 5.22 -40.23 -7.90
C ASN A 12 4.56 -39.04 -8.63
N ILE A 13 5.22 -37.89 -8.69
CA ILE A 13 4.76 -36.73 -9.47
C ILE A 13 4.57 -37.11 -10.93
N LYS A 14 5.52 -37.82 -11.54
CA LYS A 14 5.40 -38.27 -12.94
C LYS A 14 4.24 -39.24 -13.17
N LYS A 15 3.80 -40.00 -12.15
CA LYS A 15 2.64 -40.90 -12.25
C LYS A 15 1.32 -40.13 -12.10
N ASN A 16 1.28 -39.12 -11.23
CA ASN A 16 0.07 -38.37 -10.86
C ASN A 16 0.13 -36.88 -11.28
N LYS A 17 0.61 -36.61 -12.51
CA LYS A 17 0.96 -35.26 -12.98
C LYS A 17 -0.20 -34.27 -12.93
N SER A 18 -1.39 -34.67 -13.37
CA SER A 18 -2.54 -33.77 -13.47
C SER A 18 -3.00 -33.28 -12.09
N THR A 19 -3.17 -34.19 -11.14
CA THR A 19 -3.57 -33.86 -9.77
C THR A 19 -2.51 -33.02 -9.06
N PHE A 20 -1.23 -33.37 -9.24
CA PHE A 20 -0.12 -32.59 -8.70
C PHE A 20 -0.12 -31.16 -9.25
N LEU A 21 -0.35 -30.99 -10.56
CA LEU A 21 -0.38 -29.68 -11.20
C LEU A 21 -1.54 -28.83 -10.69
N ILE A 22 -2.75 -29.38 -10.64
CA ILE A 22 -3.95 -28.65 -10.16
C ILE A 22 -3.76 -28.20 -8.71
N ASN A 23 -3.29 -29.10 -7.84
CA ASN A 23 -3.08 -28.75 -6.43
C ASN A 23 -1.98 -27.70 -6.24
N THR A 24 -0.87 -27.83 -6.97
CA THR A 24 0.25 -26.89 -6.87
C THR A 24 -0.12 -25.52 -7.43
N MET A 25 -0.84 -25.48 -8.56
CA MET A 25 -1.33 -24.23 -9.14
C MET A 25 -2.37 -23.55 -8.25
N GLY A 26 -3.34 -24.29 -7.73
CA GLY A 26 -4.36 -23.74 -6.83
C GLY A 26 -3.73 -23.13 -5.57
N LEU A 27 -2.78 -23.85 -4.96
CA LEU A 27 -2.03 -23.34 -3.82
C LEU A 27 -1.18 -22.10 -4.21
N GLY A 28 -0.48 -22.16 -5.34
CA GLY A 28 0.34 -21.05 -5.83
C GLY A 28 -0.47 -19.79 -6.10
N VAL A 29 -1.63 -19.92 -6.74
CA VAL A 29 -2.56 -18.81 -7.02
C VAL A 29 -3.13 -18.25 -5.72
N GLY A 30 -3.51 -19.10 -4.76
CA GLY A 30 -4.03 -18.65 -3.47
C GLY A 30 -3.01 -17.88 -2.64
N ILE A 31 -1.75 -18.32 -2.64
CA ILE A 31 -0.66 -17.59 -1.97
C ILE A 31 -0.36 -16.28 -2.71
N ALA A 32 -0.30 -16.32 -4.04
CA ALA A 32 -0.03 -15.12 -4.84
C ALA A 32 -1.10 -14.05 -4.65
N SER A 33 -2.39 -14.42 -4.67
CA SER A 33 -3.49 -13.47 -4.46
C SER A 33 -3.46 -12.87 -3.06
N PHE A 34 -3.21 -13.70 -2.03
CA PHE A 34 -3.04 -13.21 -0.67
C PHE A 34 -1.88 -12.23 -0.54
N LEU A 35 -0.71 -12.54 -1.13
CA LEU A 35 0.46 -11.66 -1.07
C LEU A 35 0.22 -10.33 -1.77
N VAL A 36 -0.43 -10.32 -2.93
CA VAL A 36 -0.78 -9.07 -3.64
C VAL A 36 -1.70 -8.20 -2.79
N LEU A 37 -2.73 -8.78 -2.18
CA LEU A 37 -3.63 -8.05 -1.28
C LEU A 37 -2.91 -7.55 -0.02
N ALA A 38 -2.07 -8.39 0.58
CA ALA A 38 -1.29 -8.01 1.76
C ALA A 38 -0.32 -6.86 1.46
N LEU A 39 0.35 -6.89 0.31
CA LEU A 39 1.22 -5.80 -0.14
C LEU A 39 0.44 -4.52 -0.40
N TYR A 40 -0.75 -4.61 -1.00
CA TYR A 40 -1.62 -3.46 -1.21
C TYR A 40 -1.99 -2.80 0.13
N VAL A 41 -2.50 -3.59 1.09
CA VAL A 41 -2.87 -3.11 2.43
C VAL A 41 -1.65 -2.56 3.17
N TYR A 42 -0.51 -3.24 3.08
CA TYR A 42 0.72 -2.76 3.71
C TYR A 42 1.16 -1.41 3.15
N ASN A 43 1.10 -1.25 1.83
CA ASN A 43 1.40 0.03 1.18
C ASN A 43 0.45 1.13 1.64
N ASP A 44 -0.85 0.85 1.72
CA ASP A 44 -1.87 1.79 2.17
C ASP A 44 -1.61 2.28 3.61
N LEU A 45 -1.36 1.33 4.52
CA LEU A 45 -1.08 1.63 5.93
C LEU A 45 0.24 2.35 6.15
N THR A 46 1.24 2.14 5.28
CA THR A 46 2.57 2.75 5.43
C THR A 46 2.76 4.02 4.62
N TYR A 47 1.82 4.36 3.72
CA TYR A 47 1.97 5.45 2.76
C TYR A 47 2.34 6.79 3.40
N ASN A 48 1.72 7.14 4.54
CA ASN A 48 1.92 8.43 5.19
C ASN A 48 2.97 8.40 6.34
N HIS A 49 3.55 7.25 6.66
CA HIS A 49 4.43 7.06 7.83
C HIS A 49 5.86 7.61 7.67
N PHE A 50 6.17 8.34 6.59
CA PHE A 50 7.49 8.91 6.36
C PHE A 50 7.74 10.23 7.10
N HIS A 51 6.72 10.81 7.74
CA HIS A 51 6.82 12.06 8.49
C HIS A 51 7.07 11.80 9.98
N GLU A 52 8.18 12.34 10.51
CA GLU A 52 8.63 12.14 11.90
C GLU A 52 7.66 12.69 12.96
N ASN A 53 6.71 13.57 12.59
CA ASN A 53 5.70 14.18 13.46
C ASN A 53 4.28 14.15 12.85
N ILE A 54 3.87 13.01 12.28
CA ILE A 54 2.60 12.89 11.55
C ILE A 54 1.37 13.32 12.37
N SER A 55 1.38 13.15 13.69
CA SER A 55 0.26 13.53 14.58
C SER A 55 -0.03 15.03 14.60
N ASN A 56 0.95 15.86 14.24
CA ASN A 56 0.85 17.32 14.22
C ASN A 56 0.67 17.87 12.80
N ILE A 57 0.54 16.99 11.79
CA ILE A 57 0.32 17.37 10.40
C ILE A 57 -1.18 17.32 10.12
N TYR A 58 -1.74 18.47 9.73
CA TYR A 58 -3.16 18.59 9.42
C TYR A 58 -3.37 19.04 7.99
N ARG A 59 -4.42 18.50 7.35
CA ARG A 59 -4.86 18.90 6.01
C ARG A 59 -6.14 19.73 6.11
N VAL A 60 -6.06 20.99 5.67
CA VAL A 60 -7.22 21.88 5.57
C VAL A 60 -7.96 21.60 4.26
N ARG A 61 -9.28 21.41 4.31
CA ARG A 61 -10.16 21.19 3.15
C ARG A 61 -11.30 22.20 3.14
N GLU A 62 -11.70 22.64 1.96
CA GLU A 62 -12.86 23.52 1.75
C GLU A 62 -14.00 22.66 1.18
N GLY A 63 -14.84 22.09 2.06
CA GLY A 63 -15.89 21.14 1.67
C GLY A 63 -15.31 19.85 1.07
N GLU A 64 -15.85 19.45 -0.08
CA GLU A 64 -15.33 18.30 -0.86
C GLU A 64 -14.08 18.66 -1.69
N SER A 65 -13.75 19.95 -1.81
CA SER A 65 -12.58 20.38 -2.56
C SER A 65 -11.29 20.10 -1.80
N SER A 66 -10.37 19.43 -2.49
CA SER A 66 -8.99 19.24 -2.04
C SER A 66 -8.13 20.50 -2.23
N MET A 67 -8.62 21.50 -2.95
CA MET A 67 -7.92 22.76 -3.22
C MET A 67 -8.37 23.85 -2.27
N THR A 68 -7.40 24.53 -1.65
CA THR A 68 -7.62 25.72 -0.84
C THR A 68 -7.23 26.99 -1.60
N LYS A 69 -7.84 28.11 -1.22
CA LYS A 69 -7.49 29.44 -1.75
C LYS A 69 -6.03 29.76 -1.44
N GLY A 70 -5.30 30.32 -2.41
CA GLY A 70 -3.86 30.57 -2.26
C GLY A 70 -3.46 31.47 -1.10
N LEU A 71 -4.35 32.38 -0.69
CA LEU A 71 -4.13 33.29 0.44
C LEU A 71 -4.40 32.67 1.82
N LEU A 72 -4.95 31.46 1.88
CA LEU A 72 -5.32 30.83 3.15
C LEU A 72 -4.11 30.57 4.04
N LEU A 73 -3.09 29.88 3.52
CA LEU A 73 -1.88 29.55 4.26
C LEU A 73 -1.16 30.79 4.84
N PRO A 74 -0.84 31.85 4.06
CA PRO A 74 -0.17 33.02 4.61
C PRO A 74 -1.01 33.76 5.66
N GLN A 75 -2.34 33.75 5.54
CA GLN A 75 -3.21 34.35 6.55
C GLN A 75 -3.23 33.51 7.83
N MET A 76 -3.30 32.19 7.72
CA MET A 76 -3.30 31.27 8.86
C MET A 76 -2.00 31.38 9.67
N ILE A 77 -0.83 31.43 9.01
CA ILE A 77 0.46 31.62 9.69
C ILE A 77 0.50 32.96 10.44
N LYS A 78 -0.17 34.01 9.92
CA LYS A 78 -0.21 35.33 10.55
C LYS A 78 -1.14 35.39 11.76
N GLU A 79 -2.28 34.70 11.70
CA GLU A 79 -3.35 34.79 12.72
C GLU A 79 -3.26 33.70 13.79
N ILE A 80 -2.64 32.55 13.48
CA ILE A 80 -2.59 31.37 14.35
C ILE A 80 -1.12 31.05 14.70
N PRO A 81 -0.63 31.46 15.88
CA PRO A 81 0.77 31.31 16.26
C PRO A 81 1.22 29.86 16.44
N GLU A 82 0.30 28.91 16.61
CA GLU A 82 0.60 27.47 16.72
C GLU A 82 0.97 26.82 15.38
N ILE A 83 0.73 27.49 14.25
CA ILE A 83 1.09 26.97 12.92
C ILE A 83 2.55 27.30 12.63
N GLU A 84 3.42 26.30 12.77
CA GLU A 84 4.85 26.46 12.50
C GLU A 84 5.16 26.65 11.01
N ASN A 85 4.51 25.87 10.13
CA ASN A 85 4.73 25.92 8.69
C ASN A 85 3.58 25.25 7.93
N GLY A 86 3.55 25.41 6.60
CA GLY A 86 2.65 24.67 5.74
C GLY A 86 3.01 24.77 4.27
N THR A 87 2.33 23.97 3.47
CA THR A 87 2.45 24.01 2.01
C THR A 87 1.07 23.84 1.38
N ARG A 88 0.94 24.29 0.14
CA ARG A 88 -0.26 24.04 -0.65
C ARG A 88 0.01 22.88 -1.58
N ILE A 89 -0.79 21.84 -1.43
CA ILE A 89 -0.73 20.68 -2.33
C ILE A 89 -1.55 21.01 -3.57
N PHE A 90 -0.92 20.91 -4.74
CA PHE A 90 -1.59 21.03 -6.01
C PHE A 90 -1.66 19.64 -6.64
N ASP A 91 -2.87 19.08 -6.74
CA ASP A 91 -3.08 17.82 -7.43
C ASP A 91 -3.61 18.13 -8.84
N TRP A 92 -2.77 17.91 -9.85
CA TRP A 92 -3.11 18.12 -11.27
C TRP A 92 -4.07 17.06 -11.81
N GLU A 93 -4.13 15.88 -11.19
CA GLU A 93 -4.88 14.72 -11.71
C GLU A 93 -5.95 14.20 -10.75
N GLY A 94 -6.03 14.71 -9.51
CA GLY A 94 -7.07 14.38 -8.53
C GLY A 94 -6.95 12.99 -7.89
N PHE A 95 -5.94 12.20 -8.26
CA PHE A 95 -5.75 10.81 -7.84
C PHE A 95 -4.46 10.56 -7.05
N ARG A 96 -3.63 11.59 -6.79
CA ARG A 96 -2.29 11.37 -6.23
C ARG A 96 -2.21 11.44 -4.71
N ILE A 97 -3.31 11.78 -4.05
CA ILE A 97 -3.39 11.77 -2.59
C ILE A 97 -4.31 10.61 -2.18
N SER A 98 -3.71 9.43 -2.10
CA SER A 98 -4.34 8.23 -1.54
C SER A 98 -4.60 8.46 -0.05
N TYR A 99 -5.82 8.14 0.41
CA TYR A 99 -6.17 8.12 1.83
C TYR A 99 -5.75 6.79 2.44
#